data_AF-A0A382PH56-F1
#
_entry.id   AF-A0A382PH56-F1
#
_cell.length_a   1.000
_cell.length_b   1.000
_cell.length_c   1.000
_cell.angle_alpha   90.00
_cell.angle_beta   90.00
_cell.angle_gamma   90.00
#
_symmetry.space_group_name_H-M   'P 1'
#
loop_
_entity.id
_entity.type
_entity.pdbx_description
1 polymer ?
#
loop_
_entity_poly.entity_id
_entity_poly.type
_entity_poly.pdbx_seq_one_letter_code
_entity_poly.pdbx_strand_id
1 'polypeptide(L)'
;MTSYKRPKLSTPNGEKKLLLHSCCAPCAGEVMEALSASNIDTTIFFYNPNIHPIEEYEIRKEENIRFAKKLGMPIIDADYDRDEWFERTKGQENEPERGERCSTCFDMRFERTAQYASDNDFDLISSTLGISRWKDMDQINASGARSSATYNIPYWDFNWRKKGGSS
;
A
#
# COMPACT_ATOMS: atom_id res chain seq x y z
N MET A 1 23.14 -25.06 0.09
CA MET A 1 22.29 -23.85 0.26
C MET A 1 21.82 -23.41 -1.12
N THR A 2 20.65 -23.89 -1.55
CA THR A 2 20.03 -23.44 -2.79
C THR A 2 19.60 -21.99 -2.61
N SER A 3 20.31 -21.05 -3.25
CA SER A 3 19.93 -19.64 -3.22
C SER A 3 18.59 -19.50 -3.93
N TYR A 4 17.51 -19.31 -3.18
CA TYR A 4 16.23 -18.95 -3.78
C TYR A 4 16.39 -17.65 -4.55
N LYS A 5 16.32 -17.71 -5.88
CA LYS A 5 16.34 -16.52 -6.74
C LYS A 5 14.91 -15.99 -6.85
N ARG A 6 14.66 -14.81 -6.28
CA ARG A 6 13.38 -14.11 -6.46
C ARG A 6 13.18 -13.77 -7.94
N PRO A 7 11.98 -13.98 -8.52
CA PRO A 7 11.67 -13.50 -9.86
C PRO A 7 11.89 -11.99 -9.94
N LYS A 8 12.46 -11.52 -11.05
CA LYS A 8 12.56 -10.10 -11.36
C LYS A 8 11.21 -9.62 -11.89
N LEU A 9 10.67 -8.57 -11.29
CA LEU A 9 9.43 -7.92 -11.70
C LEU A 9 9.74 -6.75 -12.64
N SER A 10 8.77 -6.40 -13.47
CA SER A 10 8.75 -5.19 -14.29
C SER A 10 7.45 -4.43 -14.04
N THR A 11 7.52 -3.10 -14.08
CA THR A 11 6.34 -2.24 -14.06
C THR A 11 5.50 -2.45 -15.33
N PRO A 12 4.17 -2.19 -15.29
CA PRO A 12 3.28 -2.57 -16.38
C PRO A 12 3.57 -1.84 -17.70
N ASN A 13 4.03 -0.59 -17.68
CA ASN A 13 4.29 0.22 -18.87
C ASN A 13 5.69 0.89 -18.88
N GLY A 14 6.62 0.40 -18.05
CA GLY A 14 7.98 0.96 -17.97
C GLY A 14 8.10 2.21 -17.11
N GLU A 15 7.12 2.46 -16.24
CA GLU A 15 7.15 3.48 -15.20
C GLU A 15 8.40 3.32 -14.34
N LYS A 16 9.01 4.44 -13.92
CA LYS A 16 10.31 4.43 -13.25
C LYS A 16 10.17 4.58 -11.75
N LYS A 17 9.33 5.50 -11.29
CA LYS A 17 9.14 5.82 -9.86
C LYS A 17 7.84 5.27 -9.33
N LEU A 18 7.94 4.25 -8.48
CA LEU A 18 6.81 3.64 -7.79
C LEU A 18 6.64 4.24 -6.39
N LEU A 19 5.44 4.72 -6.07
CA LEU A 19 5.02 4.98 -4.70
C LEU A 19 4.20 3.78 -4.18
N LEU A 20 4.75 3.06 -3.21
CA LEU A 20 4.12 1.89 -2.63
C LEU A 20 3.41 2.24 -1.32
N HIS A 21 2.09 2.24 -1.33
CA HIS A 21 1.30 2.34 -0.10
C HIS A 21 1.57 1.14 0.83
N SER A 22 1.83 1.45 2.10
CA SER A 22 2.11 0.47 3.15
C SER A 22 1.32 0.78 4.41
N CYS A 23 0.53 -0.19 4.88
CA CYS A 23 -0.34 0.01 6.05
C CYS A 23 0.16 -0.64 7.34
N CYS A 24 1.14 -1.56 7.27
CA CYS A 24 1.77 -2.22 8.40
C CYS A 24 3.03 -2.98 7.96
N ALA A 25 3.99 -3.14 8.87
CA ALA A 25 5.26 -3.82 8.60
C ALA A 25 5.17 -5.31 8.18
N PRO A 26 4.36 -6.19 8.82
CA PRO A 26 4.41 -7.62 8.51
C PRO A 26 3.91 -7.95 7.09
N CYS A 27 3.01 -7.14 6.52
CA CYS A 27 2.52 -7.33 5.15
C CYS A 27 3.45 -6.69 4.10
N ALA A 28 4.20 -5.65 4.48
CA ALA A 28 5.08 -4.95 3.55
C ALA A 28 6.37 -5.71 3.24
N GLY A 29 6.84 -6.56 4.17
CA GLY A 29 8.14 -7.21 4.09
C GLY A 29 8.42 -7.93 2.76
N GLU A 30 7.57 -8.88 2.39
CA GLU A 30 7.76 -9.68 1.18
C GLU A 30 7.65 -8.85 -0.11
N VAL A 31 6.73 -7.87 -0.14
CA VAL A 31 6.53 -6.98 -1.29
C VAL A 31 7.75 -6.07 -1.49
N MET A 32 8.23 -5.45 -0.41
CA MET A 32 9.41 -4.57 -0.45
C MET A 32 10.67 -5.34 -0.84
N GLU A 33 10.85 -6.57 -0.34
CA GLU A 33 11.96 -7.42 -0.78
C GLU A 33 11.87 -7.79 -2.26
N ALA A 34 10.68 -8.07 -2.78
CA ALA A 34 10.48 -8.37 -4.19
C ALA A 34 10.78 -7.17 -5.09
N LEU A 35 10.35 -5.97 -4.70
CA LEU A 35 10.63 -4.71 -5.41
C LEU A 35 12.11 -4.33 -5.35
N SER A 36 12.73 -4.44 -4.17
CA SER A 36 14.18 -4.25 -3.97
C SER A 36 14.97 -5.21 -4.86
N ALA A 37 14.63 -6.50 -4.81
CA ALA A 37 15.25 -7.52 -5.65
C ALA A 37 15.01 -7.28 -7.15
N SER A 38 13.99 -6.50 -7.54
CA SER A 38 13.67 -6.17 -8.93
C SER A 38 14.36 -4.90 -9.44
N ASN A 39 15.06 -4.16 -8.57
CA ASN A 39 15.68 -2.85 -8.88
C ASN A 39 14.65 -1.81 -9.38
N ILE A 40 13.42 -1.83 -8.86
CA ILE A 40 12.41 -0.82 -9.14
C ILE A 40 12.62 0.34 -8.16
N ASP A 41 12.74 1.58 -8.67
CA ASP A 41 12.87 2.77 -7.82
C ASP A 41 11.55 2.98 -7.06
N THR A 42 11.58 2.63 -5.78
CA THR A 42 10.39 2.50 -4.94
C THR A 42 10.55 3.36 -3.70
N THR A 43 9.57 4.24 -3.48
CA THR A 43 9.39 4.95 -2.22
C THR A 43 8.19 4.37 -1.48
N ILE A 44 8.33 4.15 -0.18
CA ILE A 44 7.26 3.66 0.69
C ILE A 44 6.42 4.83 1.17
N PHE A 45 5.10 4.71 1.07
CA PHE A 45 4.14 5.66 1.63
C PHE A 45 3.41 4.99 2.79
N PHE A 46 3.77 5.34 4.02
CA PHE A 46 3.11 4.80 5.20
C PHE A 46 1.89 5.65 5.56
N TYR A 47 0.71 5.05 5.45
CA TYR A 47 -0.54 5.72 5.82
C TYR A 47 -1.60 4.70 6.25
N ASN A 48 -2.05 4.81 7.50
CA ASN A 48 -3.11 3.95 8.03
C ASN A 48 -3.81 4.60 9.23
N PRO A 49 -4.84 5.43 8.99
CA PRO A 49 -5.53 6.17 10.05
C PRO A 49 -6.42 5.28 10.95
N ASN A 50 -6.63 4.01 10.58
CA ASN A 50 -7.45 3.04 11.33
C ASN A 50 -6.65 2.26 12.40
N ILE A 51 -5.36 2.51 12.60
CA ILE A 51 -4.62 1.80 13.66
C ILE A 51 -4.89 2.50 14.98
N HIS A 52 -5.53 1.79 15.90
CA HIS A 52 -5.78 2.25 17.25
C HIS A 52 -5.38 1.19 18.27
N PRO A 53 -4.86 1.60 19.44
CA PRO A 53 -4.58 2.98 19.86
C PRO A 53 -3.30 3.55 19.20
N ILE A 54 -2.95 4.82 19.48
CA ILE A 54 -1.83 5.50 18.80
C ILE A 54 -0.48 4.82 19.04
N GLU A 55 -0.31 4.16 20.18
CA GLU A 55 0.90 3.40 20.51
C GLU A 55 1.13 2.25 19.52
N GLU A 56 0.06 1.57 19.09
CA GLU A 56 0.14 0.53 18.06
C GLU A 56 0.46 1.13 16.67
N TYR A 57 -0.02 2.35 16.39
CA TYR A 57 0.32 3.06 15.15
C TYR A 57 1.82 3.34 15.09
N GLU A 58 2.37 3.91 16.16
CA GLU A 58 3.79 4.24 16.26
C GLU A 58 4.68 2.99 16.15
N ILE A 59 4.34 1.89 16.86
CA ILE A 59 5.08 0.62 16.75
C ILE A 59 5.09 0.10 15.30
N ARG A 60 3.93 0.08 14.64
CA ARG A 60 3.83 -0.40 13.25
C ARG A 60 4.57 0.49 12.27
N LYS A 61 4.55 1.81 12.51
CA LYS A 61 5.27 2.80 11.73
C LYS A 61 6.78 2.59 11.87
N GLU A 62 7.28 2.53 13.09
CA GLU A 62 8.71 2.38 13.37
C GLU A 62 9.30 1.12 12.74
N GLU A 63 8.58 -0.01 12.82
CA GLU A 63 9.03 -1.26 12.19
C GLU A 63 9.02 -1.15 10.65
N ASN A 64 8.07 -0.43 10.06
CA ASN A 64 8.03 -0.17 8.62
C ASN A 64 9.23 0.69 8.17
N ILE A 65 9.50 1.77 8.90
CA ILE A 65 10.65 2.66 8.69
C ILE A 65 11.96 1.88 8.80
N ARG A 66 12.09 1.06 9.83
CA ARG A 66 13.28 0.21 10.04
C ARG A 66 13.50 -0.74 8.87
N PHE A 67 12.44 -1.38 8.38
CA PHE A 67 12.52 -2.31 7.27
C PHE A 67 12.83 -1.62 5.94
N ALA A 68 12.19 -0.47 5.65
CA ALA A 68 12.48 0.36 4.49
C ALA A 68 13.95 0.80 4.45
N LYS A 69 14.47 1.30 5.58
CA LYS A 69 15.89 1.69 5.72
C LYS A 69 16.84 0.52 5.47
N LYS A 70 16.51 -0.68 5.97
CA LYS A 70 17.31 -1.90 5.75
C LYS A 70 17.42 -2.25 4.26
N LEU A 71 16.37 -1.99 3.47
CA LEU A 71 16.34 -2.23 2.03
C LEU A 71 16.81 -1.05 1.19
N GLY A 72 17.20 0.06 1.81
CA GLY A 72 17.61 1.29 1.11
C GLY A 72 16.45 2.01 0.40
N MET A 73 15.21 1.78 0.83
CA MET A 73 14.02 2.41 0.26
C MET A 73 13.67 3.68 1.05
N PRO A 74 13.47 4.83 0.38
CA PRO A 74 12.90 6.01 1.01
C PRO A 74 11.51 5.70 1.59
N ILE A 75 11.15 6.37 2.69
CA ILE A 75 9.82 6.23 3.31
C ILE A 75 9.27 7.61 3.67
N ILE A 76 8.00 7.81 3.36
CA ILE A 76 7.20 8.96 3.73
C ILE A 76 6.22 8.51 4.82
N ASP A 77 6.26 9.19 5.96
CA ASP A 77 5.27 9.05 7.03
C ASP A 77 4.18 10.10 6.78
N ALA A 78 3.00 9.65 6.34
CA ALA A 78 1.88 10.53 6.11
C ALA A 78 1.14 10.83 7.41
N ASP A 79 0.53 12.01 7.50
CA ASP A 79 -0.19 12.46 8.69
C ASP A 79 -1.26 11.46 9.12
N TYR A 80 -1.25 11.11 10.41
CA TYR A 80 -2.22 10.22 11.02
C TYR A 80 -3.55 10.95 11.28
N ASP A 81 -4.37 11.08 10.25
CA ASP A 81 -5.69 11.73 10.34
C ASP A 81 -6.79 10.74 10.76
N ARG A 82 -6.83 10.48 12.06
CA ARG A 82 -7.84 9.61 12.68
C ARG A 82 -9.23 10.22 12.67
N ASP A 83 -9.34 11.55 12.79
CA ASP A 83 -10.63 12.21 12.95
C ASP A 83 -11.40 12.16 11.62
N GLU A 84 -10.72 12.37 10.49
CA GLU A 84 -11.28 12.14 9.16
C GLU A 84 -11.73 10.68 8.99
N TRP A 85 -10.94 9.71 9.50
CA TRP A 85 -11.31 8.30 9.40
C TRP A 85 -12.58 7.97 10.18
N PHE A 86 -12.74 8.48 11.40
CA PHE A 86 -13.98 8.30 12.16
C PHE A 86 -15.17 8.98 11.50
N GLU A 87 -14.98 10.16 10.91
CA GLU A 87 -16.04 10.88 10.21
C GLU A 87 -16.54 10.07 8.99
N ARG A 88 -15.61 9.61 8.14
CA ARG A 88 -15.96 8.85 6.93
C ARG A 88 -16.54 7.46 7.22
N THR A 89 -16.18 6.83 8.33
CA THR A 89 -16.68 5.49 8.70
C THR A 89 -17.87 5.50 9.65
N LYS A 90 -18.37 6.68 10.02
CA LYS A 90 -19.54 6.86 10.88
C LYS A 90 -20.77 6.18 10.28
N GLY A 91 -21.48 5.40 11.09
CA GLY A 91 -22.63 4.61 10.67
C GLY A 91 -22.28 3.25 10.06
N GLN A 92 -20.98 2.95 9.86
CA GLN A 92 -20.49 1.67 9.33
C GLN A 92 -19.88 0.80 10.45
N GLU A 93 -20.14 1.10 11.73
CA GLU A 93 -19.47 0.48 12.88
C GLU A 93 -19.73 -1.03 12.97
N ASN A 94 -20.93 -1.44 12.54
CA ASN A 94 -21.40 -2.82 12.57
C ASN A 94 -21.20 -3.57 11.24
N GLU A 95 -20.60 -2.93 10.23
CA GLU A 95 -20.30 -3.60 8.96
C GLU A 95 -19.36 -4.79 9.18
N PRO A 96 -19.65 -5.96 8.57
CA PRO A 96 -18.77 -7.11 8.67
C PRO A 96 -17.42 -6.86 8.00
N GLU A 97 -16.43 -7.69 8.29
CA GLU A 97 -15.18 -7.71 7.52
C GLU A 97 -15.50 -8.00 6.05
N ARG A 98 -14.84 -7.28 5.12
CA ARG A 98 -15.15 -7.22 3.69
C ARG A 98 -16.49 -6.54 3.34
N GLY A 99 -17.15 -5.91 4.32
CA GLY A 99 -18.30 -5.02 4.11
C GLY A 99 -17.89 -3.63 3.63
N GLU A 100 -18.83 -2.68 3.69
CA GLU A 100 -18.61 -1.33 3.13
C GLU A 100 -17.51 -0.57 3.86
N ARG A 101 -17.38 -0.73 5.19
CA ARG A 101 -16.32 -0.09 5.97
C ARG A 101 -14.91 -0.42 5.47
N CYS A 102 -14.70 -1.62 4.95
CA CYS A 102 -13.41 -1.99 4.36
C CYS A 102 -13.12 -1.17 3.11
N SER A 103 -14.13 -0.98 2.24
CA SER A 103 -13.99 -0.17 1.02
C SER A 103 -13.73 1.30 1.36
N THR A 104 -14.51 1.90 2.26
CA THR A 104 -14.28 3.28 2.76
C THR A 104 -12.85 3.45 3.27
N CYS A 105 -12.37 2.48 4.05
CA CYS A 105 -11.03 2.50 4.64
C CYS A 105 -9.91 2.32 3.60
N PHE A 106 -10.17 1.63 2.47
CA PHE A 106 -9.22 1.51 1.37
C PHE A 106 -9.23 2.76 0.50
N ASP A 107 -10.41 3.29 0.16
CA ASP A 107 -10.58 4.52 -0.62
C ASP A 107 -9.79 5.66 0.02
N MET A 108 -9.97 5.93 1.32
CA MET A 108 -9.20 6.96 2.04
C MET A 108 -7.67 6.81 1.87
N ARG A 109 -7.17 5.57 1.94
CA ARG A 109 -5.73 5.29 1.85
C ARG A 109 -5.21 5.52 0.44
N PHE A 110 -5.95 5.04 -0.56
CA PHE A 110 -5.58 5.17 -1.95
C PHE A 110 -5.74 6.60 -2.45
N GLU A 111 -6.76 7.35 -2.02
CA GLU A 111 -6.94 8.77 -2.30
C GLU A 111 -5.70 9.56 -1.84
N ARG A 112 -5.27 9.37 -0.58
CA ARG A 112 -4.10 10.07 -0.05
C ARG A 112 -2.80 9.67 -0.74
N THR A 113 -2.66 8.39 -1.08
CA THR A 113 -1.49 7.87 -1.81
C THR A 113 -1.43 8.44 -3.23
N ALA A 114 -2.56 8.45 -3.95
CA ALA A 114 -2.64 8.93 -5.32
C ALA A 114 -2.43 10.45 -5.41
N GLN A 115 -3.00 11.22 -4.47
CA GLN A 115 -2.73 12.65 -4.33
C GLN A 115 -1.23 12.90 -4.14
N TYR A 116 -0.61 12.24 -3.15
CA TYR A 116 0.82 12.42 -2.88
C TYR A 116 1.68 12.05 -4.10
N ALA A 117 1.35 10.95 -4.78
CA ALA A 117 2.04 10.52 -5.99
C ALA A 117 1.99 11.59 -7.08
N SER A 118 0.81 12.16 -7.32
CA SER A 118 0.60 13.23 -8.31
C SER A 118 1.33 14.51 -7.95
N ASP A 119 1.42 14.87 -6.67
CA ASP A 119 2.06 16.10 -6.22
C ASP A 119 3.59 16.02 -6.20
N ASN A 120 4.16 14.81 -6.24
CA ASN A 120 5.59 14.56 -5.99
C ASN A 120 6.27 13.76 -7.12
N ASP A 121 5.77 13.86 -8.35
CA ASP A 121 6.39 13.29 -9.57
C ASP A 121 6.62 11.77 -9.49
N PHE A 122 5.64 11.01 -8.99
CA PHE A 122 5.62 9.55 -9.10
C PHE A 122 4.86 9.11 -10.35
N ASP A 123 5.34 8.04 -10.98
CA ASP A 123 4.79 7.54 -12.24
C ASP A 123 3.72 6.45 -12.03
N LEU A 124 3.76 5.80 -10.86
CA LEU A 124 3.00 4.58 -10.58
C LEU A 124 2.70 4.50 -9.09
N ILE A 125 1.49 4.06 -8.74
CA ILE A 125 1.16 3.64 -7.38
C ILE A 125 0.87 2.15 -7.29
N SER A 126 1.19 1.55 -6.16
CA SER A 126 0.72 0.21 -5.79
C SER A 126 0.52 0.12 -4.29
N SER A 127 0.12 -1.05 -3.78
CA SER A 127 -0.21 -1.23 -2.38
C SER A 127 0.15 -2.61 -1.86
N THR A 128 0.69 -2.66 -0.64
CA THR A 128 0.94 -3.91 0.09
C THR A 128 -0.35 -4.57 0.58
N LEU A 129 -1.50 -3.88 0.52
CA LEU A 129 -2.80 -4.45 0.92
C LEU A 129 -3.13 -5.75 0.17
N GLY A 130 -2.73 -5.85 -1.10
CA GLY A 130 -3.02 -6.99 -1.97
C GLY A 130 -2.43 -8.31 -1.48
N ILE A 131 -1.40 -8.30 -0.62
CA ILE A 131 -0.80 -9.54 -0.09
C ILE A 131 -1.68 -10.23 0.97
N SER A 132 -2.55 -9.50 1.65
CA SER A 132 -3.31 -10.04 2.78
C SER A 132 -4.42 -10.97 2.30
N ARG A 133 -4.36 -12.27 2.63
CA ARG A 133 -5.43 -13.25 2.34
C ARG A 133 -6.77 -12.97 3.01
N TRP A 134 -6.75 -12.13 4.04
CA TRP A 134 -7.93 -11.81 4.84
C TRP A 134 -8.80 -10.74 4.17
N LYS A 135 -8.17 -9.84 3.40
CA LYS A 135 -8.85 -8.76 2.69
C LYS A 135 -9.39 -9.24 1.35
N ASP A 136 -10.49 -8.63 0.94
CA ASP A 136 -11.03 -8.81 -0.39
C ASP A 136 -10.15 -8.08 -1.42
N MET A 137 -9.65 -8.81 -2.42
CA MET A 137 -8.72 -8.26 -3.41
C MET A 137 -9.44 -7.35 -4.42
N ASP A 138 -10.69 -7.66 -4.74
CA ASP A 138 -11.49 -6.89 -5.68
C ASP A 138 -11.85 -5.53 -5.06
N GLN A 139 -12.18 -5.50 -3.77
CA GLN A 139 -12.37 -4.23 -3.04
C GLN A 139 -11.10 -3.37 -3.04
N ILE A 140 -9.93 -3.97 -2.80
CA ILE A 140 -8.65 -3.26 -2.81
C ILE A 140 -8.37 -2.69 -4.19
N ASN A 141 -8.48 -3.52 -5.24
CA ASN A 141 -8.14 -3.12 -6.59
C ASN A 141 -9.13 -2.08 -7.14
N ALA A 142 -10.42 -2.22 -6.83
CA ALA A 142 -11.44 -1.24 -7.19
C ALA A 142 -11.17 0.12 -6.52
N SER A 143 -10.79 0.13 -5.24
CA SER A 143 -10.45 1.36 -4.51
C SER A 143 -9.20 2.02 -5.08
N GLY A 144 -8.17 1.22 -5.39
CA GLY A 144 -6.94 1.67 -6.05
C GLY A 144 -7.23 2.32 -7.40
N ALA A 145 -7.96 1.63 -8.27
CA ALA A 145 -8.30 2.12 -9.61
C ALA A 145 -9.14 3.41 -9.59
N ARG A 146 -10.17 3.49 -8.73
CA ARG A 146 -11.00 4.70 -8.58
C ARG A 146 -10.17 5.90 -8.12
N SER A 147 -9.37 5.70 -7.08
CA SER A 147 -8.57 6.78 -6.49
C SER A 147 -7.49 7.26 -7.47
N SER A 148 -6.80 6.33 -8.13
CA SER A 148 -5.71 6.66 -9.03
C SER A 148 -6.19 7.37 -10.30
N ALA A 149 -7.38 7.00 -10.81
CA ALA A 149 -8.01 7.65 -11.95
C ALA A 149 -8.32 9.14 -11.69
N THR A 150 -8.68 9.50 -10.46
CA THR A 150 -8.96 10.90 -10.07
C THR A 150 -7.72 11.79 -10.22
N TYR A 151 -6.53 11.22 -10.02
CA TYR A 151 -5.25 11.93 -10.08
C TYR A 151 -4.44 11.64 -11.35
N ASN A 152 -5.01 10.92 -12.33
CA ASN A 152 -4.31 10.46 -13.54
C ASN A 152 -3.00 9.71 -13.25
N ILE A 153 -2.93 8.96 -12.15
CA ILE A 153 -1.78 8.11 -11.83
C ILE A 153 -2.14 6.64 -12.12
N PRO A 154 -1.31 5.90 -12.89
CA PRO A 154 -1.47 4.46 -13.05
C PRO A 154 -1.46 3.71 -11.71
N TYR A 155 -2.37 2.75 -11.55
CA TYR A 155 -2.38 1.83 -10.42
C TYR A 155 -1.92 0.45 -10.87
N TRP A 156 -0.89 -0.08 -10.20
CA TRP A 156 -0.39 -1.43 -10.42
C TRP A 156 -1.07 -2.41 -9.45
N ASP A 157 -2.04 -3.15 -9.97
CA ASP A 157 -2.87 -4.13 -9.28
C ASP A 157 -2.21 -5.52 -9.15
N PHE A 158 -0.87 -5.55 -9.12
CA PHE A 158 -0.10 -6.79 -9.10
C PHE A 158 -0.52 -7.72 -7.96
N ASN A 159 -0.85 -8.97 -8.30
CA ASN A 159 -1.27 -9.96 -7.32
C ASN A 159 -0.06 -10.48 -6.52
N TRP A 160 0.24 -9.84 -5.39
CA TRP A 160 1.31 -10.21 -4.46
C TRP A 160 1.15 -11.60 -3.84
N ARG A 161 -0.05 -12.20 -3.88
CA ARG A 161 -0.32 -13.54 -3.31
C ARG A 161 0.23 -14.66 -4.20
N LYS A 162 0.51 -14.37 -5.46
CA LYS A 162 1.03 -15.33 -6.44
C LYS A 162 2.50 -15.02 -6.70
N LYS A 163 3.38 -16.02 -6.61
CA LYS A 163 4.80 -15.88 -6.97
C LYS A 163 4.92 -15.44 -8.44
N GLY A 164 5.13 -14.14 -8.68
CA GLY A 164 5.26 -13.57 -10.04
C GLY A 164 3.97 -13.04 -10.70
N GLY A 165 2.83 -13.02 -9.98
CA GLY A 165 1.59 -12.27 -10.28
C GLY A 165 0.93 -12.36 -11.66
N SER A 166 0.05 -13.34 -11.87
CA SER A 166 -1.34 -13.23 -12.41
C SER A 166 -1.97 -14.64 -12.46
N SER A 167 -3.28 -14.89 -12.36
CA SER A 167 -4.51 -14.10 -12.11
C SER A 167 -5.18 -14.55 -10.81
#